data_AF-A0A5B1R808-F1
#
_entry.id   AF-A0A5B1R808-F1
#
_cell.length_a   1.000
_cell.length_b   1.000
_cell.length_c   1.000
_cell.angle_alpha   90.00
_cell.angle_beta   90.00
_cell.angle_gamma   90.00
#
_symmetry.space_group_name_H-M   'P 1'
#
loop_
_entity.id
_entity.type
_entity.pdbx_description
1 polymer ?
#
loop_
_entity_poly.entity_id
_entity_poly.type
_entity_poly.pdbx_seq_one_letter_code
_entity_poly.pdbx_strand_id
1 'polypeptide(L)'
;FSDWHEKGTRFAALAAGGSIYILILVAGLQLRGRLNELRGLSAHYVCQLLRQPPPGVGGQVIRQKIIPAISYLRKCLPLNLSDLFSGEDLLQWGLNVPVDASNLASSDKFFDTLPFNTFPPLERNLTPWASCAEALSLDWLTAPNGTIRYSEMVDDSHQLQAHPLTLTGPGVAGPGRVPVPDRGPSGPARTIPTSFKRDHPTNRKISTESNRDDNFEWTETERERAQKAVDCPVSSLDELETKLAALYEDGVRTDPAAYTSIPANIVTDNVRVNNSDGSLMALFCTSLPEYMKNCLYQNLKTCLGDLLKYRDSKETGKGLMFPAYHFSWYNRNATKGTNAPAGVQPSFLFNKGASRTNYTQMMPYMSAETARHEDLVNELEAIFQDVFRWIEAKLQECLPGEFSEMSIDAEILPGNSQSMVRPFIGFVLNINITTKGHRDGKDKHYCLVMPVGDFEGGALVLYEQGLVIEARNGDFVVFESPRTTHFNLHYKGERASFVFHTDFAIDEWAIDRNGWRLSVL
;
A
#
# COMPACT_ATOMS: atom_id res chain seq x y z
N PHE A 1 5.25 14.71 -0.65
CA PHE A 1 6.38 14.34 -1.52
C PHE A 1 6.17 12.95 -2.12
N SER A 2 5.76 11.94 -1.34
CA SER A 2 5.56 10.55 -1.78
C SER A 2 4.66 10.39 -3.02
N ASP A 3 3.50 11.07 -3.07
CA ASP A 3 2.62 11.04 -4.26
C ASP A 3 3.32 11.54 -5.54
N TRP A 4 4.20 12.53 -5.41
CA TRP A 4 4.97 13.07 -6.53
C TRP A 4 6.10 12.13 -6.93
N HIS A 5 6.74 11.48 -5.97
CA HIS A 5 7.79 10.50 -6.21
C HIS A 5 7.26 9.28 -7.00
N GLU A 6 6.12 8.71 -6.59
CA GLU A 6 5.50 7.60 -7.31
C GLU A 6 5.06 8.00 -8.72
N LYS A 7 4.30 9.11 -8.85
CA LYS A 7 3.87 9.60 -10.16
C LYS A 7 5.06 9.88 -11.06
N GLY A 8 6.07 10.58 -10.54
CA GLY A 8 7.32 10.88 -11.23
C GLY A 8 8.04 9.60 -11.69
N THR A 9 8.09 8.58 -10.84
CA THR A 9 8.68 7.27 -11.17
C THR A 9 7.96 6.60 -12.34
N ARG A 10 6.62 6.67 -12.41
CA ARG A 10 5.86 6.12 -13.55
C ARG A 10 6.20 6.81 -14.87
N PHE A 11 6.26 8.14 -14.87
CA PHE A 11 6.66 8.91 -16.05
C PHE A 11 8.13 8.67 -16.43
N ALA A 12 9.02 8.60 -15.44
CA ALA A 12 10.43 8.29 -15.65
C ALA A 12 10.61 6.87 -16.23
N ALA A 13 9.83 5.88 -15.80
CA ALA A 13 9.87 4.53 -16.36
C ALA A 13 9.42 4.53 -17.84
N LEU A 14 8.36 5.26 -18.17
CA LEU A 14 7.93 5.42 -19.57
C LEU A 14 9.03 6.07 -20.42
N ALA A 15 9.65 7.13 -19.90
CA ALA A 15 10.75 7.83 -20.55
C ALA A 15 12.00 6.94 -20.67
N ALA A 16 12.28 6.08 -19.70
CA ALA A 16 13.30 5.04 -19.84
C ALA A 16 13.00 4.12 -21.03
N GLY A 17 11.73 3.84 -21.32
CA GLY A 17 11.30 3.05 -22.48
C GLY A 17 11.40 3.80 -23.81
N GLY A 18 10.89 5.03 -23.87
CA GLY A 18 10.69 5.80 -25.11
C GLY A 18 11.51 7.08 -25.26
N SER A 19 12.53 7.29 -24.41
CA SER A 19 13.19 8.59 -24.17
C SER A 19 12.23 9.67 -23.66
N ILE A 20 12.74 10.86 -23.35
CA ILE A 20 11.95 12.02 -22.89
C ILE A 20 10.81 12.37 -23.88
N TYR A 21 11.00 12.05 -25.16
CA TYR A 21 10.03 12.28 -26.24
C TYR A 21 8.70 11.57 -26.07
N ILE A 22 8.67 10.42 -25.37
CA ILE A 22 7.39 9.78 -25.06
C ILE A 22 6.52 10.66 -24.16
N LEU A 23 7.13 11.47 -23.28
CA LEU A 23 6.41 12.39 -22.41
C LEU A 23 5.80 13.54 -23.20
N ILE A 24 6.45 13.97 -24.28
CA ILE A 24 5.91 14.97 -25.21
C ILE A 24 4.68 14.40 -25.93
N LEU A 25 4.74 13.15 -26.39
CA LEU A 25 3.57 12.48 -26.98
C LEU A 25 2.42 12.35 -25.98
N VAL A 26 2.73 11.94 -24.75
CA VAL A 26 1.75 11.87 -23.67
C VAL A 26 1.08 13.21 -23.41
N ALA A 27 1.87 14.29 -23.35
CA ALA A 27 1.35 15.63 -23.14
C ALA A 27 0.49 16.09 -24.32
N GLY A 28 0.98 15.94 -25.56
CA GLY A 28 0.27 16.33 -26.77
C GLY A 28 -1.02 15.55 -27.01
N LEU A 29 -1.06 14.28 -26.59
CA LEU A 29 -2.26 13.43 -26.64
C LEU A 29 -3.14 13.53 -25.39
N GLN A 30 -2.78 14.39 -24.42
CA GLN A 30 -3.50 14.60 -23.17
C GLN A 30 -3.69 13.31 -22.33
N LEU A 31 -2.72 12.39 -22.39
CA LEU A 31 -2.76 11.09 -21.73
C LEU A 31 -2.29 11.11 -20.27
N ARG A 32 -1.99 12.29 -19.72
CA ARG A 32 -1.51 12.44 -18.33
C ARG A 32 -2.46 11.80 -17.31
N GLY A 33 -3.78 11.99 -17.47
CA GLY A 33 -4.79 11.40 -16.58
C GLY A 33 -4.71 9.86 -16.58
N ARG A 34 -4.74 9.27 -17.77
CA ARG A 34 -4.64 7.82 -17.97
C ARG A 34 -3.35 7.21 -17.41
N LEU A 35 -2.24 7.93 -17.48
CA LEU A 35 -0.98 7.45 -16.89
C LEU A 35 -0.96 7.53 -15.36
N ASN A 36 -1.65 8.51 -14.79
CA ASN A 36 -1.82 8.58 -13.34
C ASN A 36 -2.72 7.46 -12.80
N GLU A 37 -3.60 6.90 -13.64
CA GLU A 37 -4.43 5.73 -13.32
C GLU A 37 -3.63 4.41 -13.33
N LEU A 38 -2.43 4.37 -13.93
CA LEU A 38 -1.61 3.14 -13.92
C LEU A 38 -1.19 2.75 -12.51
N ARG A 39 -1.47 1.51 -12.12
CA ARG A 39 -1.12 0.95 -10.81
C ARG A 39 0.01 -0.07 -10.90
N GLY A 40 0.76 -0.18 -9.79
CA GLY A 40 1.85 -1.12 -9.61
C GLY A 40 2.87 -1.07 -10.74
N LEU A 41 3.21 -2.25 -11.29
CA LEU A 41 4.27 -2.41 -12.30
C LEU A 41 3.87 -2.05 -13.74
N SER A 42 2.67 -1.50 -13.96
CA SER A 42 2.16 -1.25 -15.32
C SER A 42 3.05 -0.34 -16.15
N ALA A 43 3.56 0.76 -15.57
CA ALA A 43 4.47 1.68 -16.26
C ALA A 43 5.80 0.99 -16.62
N HIS A 44 6.31 0.12 -15.73
CA HIS A 44 7.49 -0.69 -16.00
C HIS A 44 7.25 -1.67 -17.16
N TYR A 45 6.09 -2.35 -17.22
CA TYR A 45 5.79 -3.23 -18.35
C TYR A 45 5.69 -2.47 -19.69
N VAL A 46 5.11 -1.26 -19.68
CA VAL A 46 5.11 -0.41 -20.89
C VAL A 46 6.53 -0.01 -21.29
N CYS A 47 7.41 0.32 -20.32
CA CYS A 47 8.83 0.55 -20.57
C CYS A 47 9.48 -0.64 -21.30
N GLN A 48 9.24 -1.86 -20.82
CA GLN A 48 9.80 -3.07 -21.44
C GLN A 48 9.27 -3.28 -22.87
N LEU A 49 7.96 -3.05 -23.10
CA LEU A 49 7.37 -3.13 -24.43
C LEU A 49 7.94 -2.07 -25.39
N LEU A 50 8.25 -0.87 -24.89
CA LEU A 50 8.89 0.18 -25.70
C LEU A 50 10.33 -0.20 -26.07
N ARG A 51 11.12 -0.75 -25.13
CA ARG A 51 12.51 -1.21 -25.39
C ARG A 51 12.54 -2.40 -26.34
N GLN A 52 11.66 -3.38 -26.14
CA GLN A 52 11.58 -4.63 -26.92
C GLN A 52 10.17 -4.86 -27.47
N PRO A 53 9.74 -4.11 -28.52
CA PRO A 53 8.38 -4.23 -29.04
C PRO A 53 8.13 -5.65 -29.58
N PRO A 54 7.18 -6.43 -29.03
CA PRO A 54 6.95 -7.81 -29.47
C PRO A 54 6.26 -7.87 -30.84
N PRO A 55 6.16 -9.05 -31.48
CA PRO A 55 5.19 -9.24 -32.55
C PRO A 55 3.75 -9.15 -31.99
N GLY A 56 2.80 -8.67 -32.81
CA GLY A 56 1.39 -8.54 -32.44
C GLY A 56 0.90 -7.10 -32.33
N VAL A 57 -0.38 -6.90 -31.98
CA VAL A 57 -1.07 -5.59 -32.07
C VAL A 57 -0.37 -4.50 -31.25
N GLY A 58 -0.04 -4.76 -29.99
CA GLY A 58 0.63 -3.78 -29.13
C GLY A 58 2.00 -3.37 -29.66
N GLY A 59 2.82 -4.34 -30.09
CA GLY A 59 4.12 -4.05 -30.69
C GLY A 59 4.02 -3.41 -32.08
N GLN A 60 2.99 -3.70 -32.86
CA GLN A 60 2.72 -3.02 -34.13
C GLN A 60 2.41 -1.53 -33.91
N VAL A 61 1.59 -1.18 -32.91
CA VAL A 61 1.36 0.22 -32.55
C VAL A 61 2.67 0.91 -32.19
N ILE A 62 3.52 0.27 -31.39
CA ILE A 62 4.83 0.84 -31.03
C ILE A 62 5.70 1.04 -32.28
N ARG A 63 5.87 0.00 -33.10
CA ARG A 63 6.75 0.01 -34.28
C ARG A 63 6.27 0.96 -35.38
N GLN A 64 4.97 1.05 -35.62
CA GLN A 64 4.40 1.78 -36.76
C GLN A 64 3.94 3.20 -36.42
N LYS A 65 3.69 3.51 -35.14
CA LYS A 65 3.16 4.81 -34.72
C LYS A 65 4.08 5.51 -33.75
N ILE A 66 4.42 4.86 -32.64
CA ILE A 66 5.16 5.51 -31.54
C ILE A 66 6.62 5.79 -31.94
N ILE A 67 7.35 4.78 -32.43
CA ILE A 67 8.75 4.95 -32.82
C ILE A 67 8.91 5.99 -33.94
N PRO A 68 8.13 5.97 -35.04
CA PRO A 68 8.22 7.00 -36.06
C PRO A 68 7.91 8.41 -35.52
N ALA A 69 6.93 8.55 -34.63
CA ALA A 69 6.63 9.83 -33.99
C ALA A 69 7.79 10.34 -33.13
N ILE A 70 8.42 9.46 -32.33
CA ILE A 70 9.62 9.81 -31.56
C ILE A 70 10.79 10.18 -32.48
N SER A 71 11.01 9.43 -33.57
CA SER A 71 12.05 9.73 -34.56
C SER A 71 11.86 11.13 -35.16
N TYR A 72 10.62 11.49 -35.49
CA TYR A 72 10.26 12.82 -35.98
C TYR A 72 10.50 13.90 -34.91
N LEU A 73 9.97 13.72 -33.70
CA LEU A 73 10.13 14.69 -32.61
C LEU A 73 11.60 14.94 -32.26
N ARG A 74 12.45 13.91 -32.25
CA ARG A 74 13.90 14.05 -32.03
C ARG A 74 14.55 15.00 -33.03
N LYS A 75 14.12 14.95 -34.29
CA LYS A 75 14.64 15.80 -35.37
C LYS A 75 14.11 17.23 -35.30
N CYS A 76 12.85 17.40 -34.90
CA CYS A 76 12.19 18.70 -34.88
C CYS A 76 12.39 19.47 -33.57
N LEU A 77 12.64 18.77 -32.47
CA LEU A 77 12.77 19.33 -31.13
C LEU A 77 13.91 18.63 -30.40
N PRO A 78 15.16 18.92 -30.74
CA PRO A 78 16.28 18.32 -30.02
C PRO A 78 16.35 18.88 -28.59
N LEU A 79 16.37 18.00 -27.60
CA LEU A 79 16.31 18.34 -26.17
C LEU A 79 17.60 17.96 -25.46
N ASN A 80 17.99 18.75 -24.48
CA ASN A 80 19.13 18.47 -23.61
C ASN A 80 18.67 18.28 -22.17
N LEU A 81 19.00 17.16 -21.54
CA LEU A 81 18.67 16.94 -20.13
C LEU A 81 19.53 17.81 -19.20
N SER A 82 20.68 18.31 -19.67
CA SER A 82 21.50 19.27 -18.90
C SER A 82 20.85 20.65 -18.78
N ASP A 83 19.79 20.94 -19.53
CA ASP A 83 18.97 22.15 -19.33
C ASP A 83 17.88 21.94 -18.26
N LEU A 84 17.59 20.69 -17.88
CA LEU A 84 16.55 20.33 -16.92
C LEU A 84 17.10 19.93 -15.55
N PHE A 85 18.35 19.45 -15.51
CA PHE A 85 19.02 18.95 -14.31
C PHE A 85 20.35 19.67 -14.11
N SER A 86 20.77 19.84 -12.86
CA SER A 86 22.04 20.51 -12.57
C SER A 86 23.21 19.68 -13.11
N GLY A 87 24.23 20.35 -13.64
CA GLY A 87 25.43 19.66 -14.13
C GLY A 87 26.17 18.89 -13.02
N GLU A 88 26.10 19.37 -11.78
CA GLU A 88 26.68 18.72 -10.60
C GLU A 88 25.99 17.38 -10.31
N ASP A 89 24.66 17.34 -10.29
CA ASP A 89 23.89 16.11 -10.08
C ASP A 89 24.17 15.09 -11.20
N LEU A 90 24.20 15.55 -12.46
CA LEU A 90 24.48 14.68 -13.61
C LEU A 90 25.89 14.05 -13.54
N LEU A 91 26.90 14.83 -13.15
CA LEU A 91 28.25 14.32 -12.94
C LEU A 91 28.31 13.34 -11.76
N GLN A 92 27.59 13.61 -10.68
CA GLN A 92 27.48 12.71 -9.53
C GLN A 92 26.85 11.37 -9.93
N TRP A 93 25.92 11.37 -10.89
CA TRP A 93 25.33 10.15 -11.46
C TRP A 93 26.21 9.46 -12.52
N GLY A 94 27.43 9.96 -12.77
CA GLY A 94 28.37 9.38 -13.73
C GLY A 94 28.00 9.65 -15.20
N LEU A 95 27.22 10.69 -15.45
CA LEU A 95 26.80 11.11 -16.79
C LEU A 95 27.73 12.18 -17.35
N ASN A 96 27.97 12.11 -18.66
CA ASN A 96 28.74 13.15 -19.35
C ASN A 96 27.80 14.32 -19.63
N VAL A 97 28.28 15.53 -19.36
CA VAL A 97 27.58 16.78 -19.69
C VAL A 97 28.16 17.33 -20.99
N PRO A 98 27.33 17.75 -21.97
CA PRO A 98 25.87 17.79 -21.92
C PRO A 98 25.20 16.44 -22.23
N VAL A 99 24.02 16.21 -21.65
CA VAL A 99 23.22 14.99 -21.86
C VAL A 99 22.20 15.23 -22.98
N ASP A 100 22.62 14.94 -24.22
CA ASP A 100 21.75 15.03 -25.40
C ASP A 100 20.65 13.96 -25.34
N ALA A 101 19.40 14.37 -25.13
CA ALA A 101 18.25 13.46 -25.08
C ALA A 101 17.84 12.95 -26.47
N SER A 102 18.22 13.67 -27.53
CA SER A 102 18.00 13.23 -28.90
C SER A 102 18.89 12.01 -29.22
N ASN A 103 20.05 11.87 -28.59
CA ASN A 103 20.82 10.63 -28.66
C ASN A 103 20.21 9.57 -27.72
N LEU A 104 19.61 8.52 -28.28
CA LEU A 104 18.96 7.47 -27.48
C LEU A 104 19.92 6.75 -26.53
N ALA A 105 21.19 6.55 -26.90
CA ALA A 105 22.15 5.91 -26.00
C ALA A 105 22.47 6.80 -24.79
N SER A 106 22.57 8.11 -25.00
CA SER A 106 22.76 9.10 -23.92
C SER A 106 21.52 9.19 -23.04
N SER A 107 20.32 9.22 -23.65
CA SER A 107 19.04 9.21 -22.93
C SER A 107 18.85 7.93 -22.12
N ASP A 108 19.18 6.77 -22.69
CA ASP A 108 19.09 5.48 -22.00
C ASP A 108 20.04 5.46 -20.80
N LYS A 109 21.31 5.89 -20.99
CA LYS A 109 22.28 6.02 -19.89
C LYS A 109 21.76 6.90 -18.75
N PHE A 110 21.10 8.03 -19.06
CA PHE A 110 20.48 8.88 -18.03
C PHE A 110 19.38 8.12 -17.27
N PHE A 111 18.40 7.55 -17.96
CA PHE A 111 17.25 6.92 -17.29
C PHE A 111 17.62 5.63 -16.56
N ASP A 112 18.67 4.94 -16.99
CA ASP A 112 19.21 3.75 -16.33
C ASP A 112 19.88 4.08 -14.97
N THR A 113 20.18 5.36 -14.68
CA THR A 113 20.66 5.79 -13.35
C THR A 113 19.54 5.95 -12.31
N LEU A 114 18.27 5.99 -12.73
CA LEU A 114 17.16 6.28 -11.83
C LEU A 114 16.73 5.02 -11.06
N PRO A 115 16.54 5.10 -9.72
CA PRO A 115 16.11 3.97 -8.93
C PRO A 115 14.59 3.74 -9.05
N PHE A 116 14.19 2.62 -9.65
CA PHE A 116 12.77 2.26 -9.82
C PHE A 116 12.24 1.24 -8.79
N ASN A 117 13.10 0.67 -7.94
CA ASN A 117 12.77 -0.53 -7.16
C ASN A 117 12.21 -1.67 -8.03
N THR A 118 12.62 -1.75 -9.29
CA THR A 118 12.29 -2.85 -10.22
C THR A 118 13.56 -3.43 -10.80
N PHE A 119 13.43 -4.46 -11.64
CA PHE A 119 14.50 -4.81 -12.56
C PHE A 119 14.83 -3.62 -13.49
N PRO A 120 16.08 -3.50 -13.96
CA PRO A 120 16.47 -2.56 -14.99
C PRO A 120 15.60 -2.70 -16.25
N PRO A 121 15.39 -1.61 -16.97
CA PRO A 121 14.89 -1.66 -18.34
C PRO A 121 15.70 -2.64 -19.18
N LEU A 122 15.03 -3.38 -20.08
CA LEU A 122 15.69 -4.20 -21.09
C LEU A 122 16.50 -3.31 -22.03
N GLU A 123 17.60 -3.86 -22.54
CA GLU A 123 18.30 -3.23 -23.64
C GLU A 123 17.36 -2.99 -24.83
N ARG A 124 17.55 -1.87 -25.51
CA ARG A 124 16.70 -1.48 -26.63
C ARG A 124 16.95 -2.36 -27.85
N ASN A 125 15.89 -2.87 -28.47
CA ASN A 125 16.00 -3.55 -29.75
C ASN A 125 16.30 -2.55 -30.85
N LEU A 126 17.54 -2.53 -31.35
CA LEU A 126 17.93 -1.53 -32.36
C LEU A 126 17.25 -1.72 -33.71
N THR A 127 16.72 -2.90 -34.03
CA THR A 127 16.05 -3.15 -35.31
C THR A 127 14.80 -2.27 -35.51
N PRO A 128 13.77 -2.31 -34.62
CA PRO A 128 12.63 -1.40 -34.74
C PRO A 128 13.00 0.06 -34.44
N TRP A 129 14.06 0.30 -33.66
CA TRP A 129 14.53 1.65 -33.28
C TRP A 129 15.58 2.23 -34.24
N ALA A 130 15.84 1.60 -35.39
CA ALA A 130 16.93 1.99 -36.30
C ALA A 130 16.78 3.44 -36.79
N SER A 131 15.55 3.90 -37.05
CA SER A 131 15.25 5.29 -37.41
C SER A 131 15.57 6.30 -36.31
N CYS A 132 15.89 5.81 -35.11
CA CYS A 132 16.33 6.60 -33.98
C CYS A 132 17.79 6.37 -33.55
N ALA A 133 18.52 5.47 -34.21
CA ALA A 133 19.89 5.14 -33.83
C ALA A 133 20.91 6.18 -34.32
N GLU A 134 20.59 6.91 -35.40
CA GLU A 134 21.45 7.95 -35.94
C GLU A 134 21.55 9.13 -34.97
N ALA A 135 22.79 9.49 -34.63
CA ALA A 135 23.08 10.74 -33.94
C ALA A 135 22.72 11.90 -34.86
N LEU A 136 21.95 12.85 -34.37
CA LEU A 136 21.67 14.08 -35.09
C LEU A 136 22.90 14.97 -35.03
N SER A 137 23.22 15.64 -36.15
CA SER A 137 24.34 16.60 -36.15
C SER A 137 24.09 17.65 -35.05
N LEU A 138 25.08 17.83 -34.17
CA LEU A 138 25.02 18.77 -33.04
C LEU A 138 25.22 20.23 -33.50
N ASP A 139 25.20 20.52 -34.81
CA ASP A 139 25.37 21.88 -35.36
C ASP A 139 24.40 22.90 -34.73
N TRP A 140 23.24 22.44 -34.25
CA TRP A 140 22.25 23.27 -33.56
C TRP A 140 22.63 23.64 -32.10
N LEU A 141 23.47 22.87 -31.40
CA LEU A 141 23.99 23.24 -30.07
C LEU A 141 24.98 24.41 -30.14
N THR A 142 25.57 24.64 -31.31
CA THR A 142 26.43 25.78 -31.59
C THR A 142 25.71 26.96 -32.25
N ALA A 143 24.44 26.78 -32.64
CA ALA A 143 23.64 27.84 -33.25
C ALA A 143 23.16 28.82 -32.16
N PRO A 144 23.49 30.12 -32.23
CA PRO A 144 23.14 31.11 -31.20
C PRO A 144 21.63 31.27 -30.94
N ASN A 145 20.77 30.77 -31.85
CA ASN A 145 19.32 31.00 -31.85
C ASN A 145 18.49 29.70 -31.85
N GLY A 146 19.11 28.52 -31.63
CA GLY A 146 18.46 27.22 -31.86
C GLY A 146 18.03 26.46 -30.59
N THR A 147 18.58 26.79 -29.44
CA THR A 147 18.15 26.20 -28.16
C THR A 147 16.95 27.00 -27.70
N ILE A 148 15.76 26.40 -27.65
CA ILE A 148 14.70 26.94 -26.79
C ILE A 148 15.23 26.82 -25.37
N ARG A 149 15.92 27.86 -24.88
CA ARG A 149 16.34 27.89 -23.50
C ARG A 149 15.08 27.94 -22.66
N TYR A 150 14.98 27.09 -21.64
CA TYR A 150 13.85 27.12 -20.71
C TYR A 150 13.66 28.54 -20.11
N SER A 151 14.74 29.34 -20.04
CA SER A 151 14.72 30.75 -19.64
C SER A 151 14.02 31.69 -20.63
N GLU A 152 13.89 31.34 -21.91
CA GLU A 152 13.27 32.17 -22.95
C GLU A 152 11.77 31.86 -23.16
N MET A 153 11.28 30.71 -22.69
CA MET A 153 9.84 30.41 -22.67
C MET A 153 9.13 30.99 -21.43
N VAL A 154 9.89 31.43 -20.43
CA VAL A 154 9.37 32.12 -19.25
C VAL A 154 9.50 33.62 -19.53
N ASP A 155 8.43 34.21 -20.06
CA ASP A 155 8.33 35.66 -20.22
C ASP A 155 8.43 36.34 -18.84
N ASP A 156 9.47 37.15 -18.64
CA ASP A 156 9.79 37.87 -17.40
C ASP A 156 8.73 38.94 -17.02
N SER A 157 7.63 39.07 -17.76
CA SER A 157 6.51 39.95 -17.43
C SER A 157 5.44 39.36 -16.52
N HIS A 158 5.57 38.10 -16.09
CA HIS A 158 4.80 37.58 -14.95
C HIS A 158 5.75 37.19 -13.84
N GLN A 159 6.03 38.16 -12.96
CA GLN A 159 6.44 37.85 -11.60
C GLN A 159 5.56 36.71 -11.09
N LEU A 160 6.16 35.55 -10.88
CA LEU A 160 5.63 34.51 -10.01
C LEU A 160 5.53 35.10 -8.60
N GLN A 161 4.50 35.92 -8.37
CA GLN A 161 3.91 35.95 -7.05
C GLN A 161 3.52 34.51 -6.78
N ALA A 162 4.16 33.92 -5.78
CA ALA A 162 3.77 32.64 -5.22
C ALA A 162 2.34 32.79 -4.65
N HIS A 163 1.35 32.75 -5.53
CA HIS A 163 -0.01 32.50 -5.16
C HIS A 163 -0.14 30.99 -4.94
N PRO A 164 -0.63 30.55 -3.78
CA PRO A 164 -0.93 29.14 -3.55
C PRO A 164 -1.80 28.63 -4.70
N LEU A 165 -1.34 27.58 -5.37
CA LEU A 165 -2.13 26.89 -6.40
C LEU A 165 -3.35 26.24 -5.74
N THR A 166 -4.44 26.99 -5.61
CA THR A 166 -5.78 26.43 -5.42
C THR A 166 -6.23 25.84 -6.75
N LEU A 167 -6.04 24.52 -6.90
CA LEU A 167 -6.61 23.73 -7.99
C LEU A 167 -8.12 23.59 -7.77
N THR A 168 -8.92 24.47 -8.38
CA THR A 168 -10.31 24.16 -8.72
C THR A 168 -10.35 23.62 -10.15
N GLY A 169 -10.46 22.30 -10.30
CA GLY A 169 -10.75 21.67 -11.59
C GLY A 169 -12.19 21.97 -12.07
N PRO A 170 -12.50 21.76 -13.36
CA PRO A 170 -13.85 21.90 -13.87
C PRO A 170 -14.75 20.83 -13.26
N GLY A 171 -15.87 21.28 -12.70
CA GLY A 171 -16.68 20.53 -11.76
C GLY A 171 -17.43 19.36 -12.37
N VAL A 172 -17.15 18.17 -11.83
CA VAL A 172 -18.24 17.28 -11.43
C VAL A 172 -18.67 17.79 -10.06
N ALA A 173 -19.93 18.19 -9.91
CA ALA A 173 -20.49 18.65 -8.64
C ALA A 173 -20.53 17.48 -7.63
N GLY A 174 -19.41 17.21 -6.99
CA GLY A 174 -19.36 16.44 -5.76
C GLY A 174 -19.84 17.29 -4.58
N PRO A 175 -20.41 16.69 -3.53
CA PRO A 175 -20.82 17.42 -2.33
C PRO A 175 -19.61 18.18 -1.77
N GLY A 176 -19.81 19.46 -1.45
CA GLY A 176 -18.75 20.42 -1.18
C GLY A 176 -17.70 19.90 -0.19
N ARG A 177 -16.42 20.08 -0.53
CA ARG A 177 -15.31 19.90 0.42
C ARG A 177 -15.53 20.84 1.60
N VAL A 178 -15.98 20.27 2.71
CA VAL A 178 -16.09 20.95 4.00
C VAL A 178 -14.67 21.25 4.51
N PRO A 179 -14.38 22.45 5.04
CA PRO A 179 -13.10 22.74 5.67
C PRO A 179 -12.84 21.72 6.78
N VAL A 180 -11.71 21.02 6.70
CA VAL A 180 -11.22 20.12 7.75
C VAL A 180 -11.02 20.95 9.03
N PRO A 181 -11.74 20.67 10.14
CA PRO A 181 -11.45 21.31 11.40
C PRO A 181 -10.05 20.89 11.84
N ASP A 182 -9.20 21.88 12.10
CA ASP A 182 -7.83 21.79 12.59
C ASP A 182 -7.79 21.29 14.05
N ARG A 183 -8.27 20.07 14.31
CA ARG A 183 -7.81 19.31 15.46
C ARG A 183 -6.63 18.47 14.97
N GLY A 184 -5.46 19.09 15.04
CA GLY A 184 -4.21 18.36 14.94
C GLY A 184 -4.16 17.16 15.90
N PRO A 185 -3.25 16.22 15.65
CA PRO A 185 -3.08 15.01 16.44
C PRO A 185 -3.01 15.31 17.94
N SER A 186 -3.75 14.53 18.74
CA SER A 186 -4.11 14.77 20.13
C SER A 186 -3.05 14.38 21.17
N GLY A 187 -1.86 14.00 20.72
CA GLY A 187 -0.75 13.56 21.55
C GLY A 187 -0.50 12.04 21.48
N PRO A 188 0.64 11.59 22.04
CA PRO A 188 1.00 10.19 22.10
C PRO A 188 -0.01 9.37 22.92
N ALA A 189 -0.05 8.07 22.68
CA ALA A 189 -0.95 7.16 23.38
C ALA A 189 -0.73 7.09 24.88
N ARG A 190 -1.82 7.10 25.67
CA ARG A 190 -1.73 6.68 27.08
C ARG A 190 -1.30 5.22 27.10
N THR A 191 -0.20 4.95 27.77
CA THR A 191 0.39 3.61 27.84
C THR A 191 -0.03 2.91 29.13
N ILE A 192 -0.52 1.68 29.01
CA ILE A 192 -0.80 0.77 30.13
C ILE A 192 0.16 -0.42 30.03
N PRO A 193 1.15 -0.55 30.93
CA PRO A 193 2.04 -1.69 30.96
C PRO A 193 1.32 -2.93 31.51
N THR A 194 1.76 -4.12 31.08
CA THR A 194 1.28 -5.40 31.62
C THR A 194 2.46 -6.32 31.91
N SER A 195 2.23 -7.37 32.70
CA SER A 195 3.20 -8.44 32.93
C SER A 195 3.15 -9.55 31.86
N PHE A 196 2.28 -9.45 30.85
CA PHE A 196 2.12 -10.48 29.81
C PHE A 196 3.40 -10.72 29.00
N LYS A 197 3.81 -11.98 28.86
CA LYS A 197 5.00 -12.40 28.10
C LYS A 197 4.58 -13.07 26.81
N ARG A 198 4.57 -12.35 25.68
CA ARG A 198 4.17 -12.91 24.37
C ARG A 198 4.99 -14.12 23.93
N ASP A 199 6.24 -14.21 24.38
CA ASP A 199 7.17 -15.29 24.05
C ASP A 199 7.07 -16.50 25.00
N HIS A 200 6.21 -16.43 26.02
CA HIS A 200 5.98 -17.56 26.90
C HIS A 200 5.45 -18.76 26.11
N PRO A 201 5.92 -20.00 26.37
CA PRO A 201 5.50 -21.20 25.62
C PRO A 201 3.97 -21.37 25.53
N THR A 202 3.25 -21.08 26.61
CA THR A 202 1.78 -21.11 26.64
C THR A 202 1.14 -20.14 25.63
N ASN A 203 1.62 -18.90 25.55
CA ASN A 203 1.05 -17.87 24.68
C ASN A 203 1.44 -18.09 23.20
N ARG A 204 2.56 -18.79 22.94
CA ARG A 204 2.96 -19.16 21.58
C ARG A 204 2.09 -20.27 20.99
N LYS A 205 1.51 -21.14 21.81
CA LYS A 205 0.69 -22.26 21.36
C LYS A 205 -0.56 -21.75 20.63
N ILE A 206 -0.77 -22.22 19.40
CA ILE A 206 -2.00 -21.96 18.67
C ILE A 206 -3.13 -22.69 19.40
N SER A 207 -4.12 -21.92 19.86
CA SER A 207 -5.21 -22.44 20.70
C SER A 207 -6.39 -22.96 19.89
N THR A 208 -6.44 -22.64 18.60
CA THR A 208 -7.53 -23.02 17.69
C THR A 208 -7.31 -24.41 17.13
N GLU A 209 -8.41 -25.13 16.94
CA GLU A 209 -8.40 -26.44 16.31
C GLU A 209 -8.15 -26.36 14.80
N SER A 210 -7.43 -27.33 14.23
CA SER A 210 -7.20 -27.40 12.79
C SER A 210 -8.44 -27.82 12.01
N ASN A 211 -9.33 -28.58 12.64
CA ASN A 211 -10.61 -28.98 12.07
C ASN A 211 -11.58 -27.79 12.11
N ARG A 212 -12.30 -27.56 11.00
CA ARG A 212 -13.24 -26.43 10.86
C ARG A 212 -14.42 -26.48 11.82
N ASP A 213 -14.84 -27.69 12.18
CA ASP A 213 -16.00 -27.93 13.04
C ASP A 213 -15.61 -27.77 14.50
N ASP A 214 -14.52 -28.43 14.91
CA ASP A 214 -13.96 -28.29 16.26
C ASP A 214 -13.55 -26.83 16.52
N ASN A 215 -12.99 -26.12 15.53
CA ASN A 215 -12.67 -24.69 15.67
C ASN A 215 -13.94 -23.83 15.82
N PHE A 216 -15.03 -24.19 15.15
CA PHE A 216 -16.30 -23.50 15.35
C PHE A 216 -16.80 -23.68 16.79
N GLU A 217 -16.85 -24.91 17.30
CA GLU A 217 -17.29 -25.20 18.67
C GLU A 217 -16.39 -24.55 19.73
N TRP A 218 -15.08 -24.60 19.52
CA TRP A 218 -14.10 -23.88 20.35
C TRP A 218 -14.37 -22.37 20.33
N THR A 219 -14.57 -21.80 19.15
CA THR A 219 -14.86 -20.36 19.01
C THR A 219 -16.15 -19.99 19.73
N GLU A 220 -17.23 -20.76 19.59
CA GLU A 220 -18.50 -20.48 20.29
C GLU A 220 -18.31 -20.51 21.81
N THR A 221 -17.57 -21.49 22.32
CA THR A 221 -17.25 -21.59 23.75
C THR A 221 -16.49 -20.35 24.24
N GLU A 222 -15.51 -19.88 23.48
CA GLU A 222 -14.76 -18.67 23.83
C GLU A 222 -15.59 -17.39 23.66
N ARG A 223 -16.52 -17.32 22.70
CA ARG A 223 -17.49 -16.22 22.58
C ARG A 223 -18.37 -16.12 23.81
N GLU A 224 -18.87 -17.23 24.34
CA GLU A 224 -19.68 -17.24 25.56
C GLU A 224 -18.90 -16.73 26.77
N ARG A 225 -17.62 -17.11 26.90
CA ARG A 225 -16.75 -16.63 27.99
C ARG A 225 -16.45 -15.14 27.84
N ALA A 226 -16.08 -14.69 26.65
CA ALA A 226 -15.82 -13.29 26.36
C ALA A 226 -17.08 -12.41 26.51
N GLN A 227 -18.26 -12.91 26.16
CA GLN A 227 -19.53 -12.19 26.33
C GLN A 227 -19.82 -11.89 27.81
N LYS A 228 -19.47 -12.78 28.74
CA LYS A 228 -19.63 -12.52 30.19
C LYS A 228 -18.80 -11.32 30.65
N ALA A 229 -17.65 -11.06 30.02
CA ALA A 229 -16.85 -9.88 30.32
C ALA A 229 -17.47 -8.60 29.75
N VAL A 230 -18.17 -8.68 28.61
CA VAL A 230 -18.95 -7.56 28.06
C VAL A 230 -20.12 -7.19 28.97
N ASP A 231 -20.72 -8.18 29.64
CA ASP A 231 -21.81 -7.94 30.61
C ASP A 231 -21.31 -7.24 31.90
N CYS A 232 -19.99 -7.22 32.15
CA CYS A 232 -19.35 -6.53 33.28
C CYS A 232 -18.06 -5.81 32.83
N PRO A 233 -18.19 -4.78 31.98
CA PRO A 233 -17.04 -4.12 31.36
C PRO A 233 -16.28 -3.25 32.37
N VAL A 234 -15.02 -2.92 32.08
CA VAL A 234 -14.33 -1.91 32.89
C VAL A 234 -14.97 -0.53 32.72
N SER A 235 -15.04 0.23 33.80
CA SER A 235 -15.70 1.55 33.85
C SER A 235 -14.72 2.72 33.66
N SER A 236 -13.42 2.48 33.75
CA SER A 236 -12.38 3.50 33.60
C SER A 236 -11.04 2.89 33.18
N LEU A 237 -10.11 3.73 32.74
CA LEU A 237 -8.74 3.32 32.40
C LEU A 237 -7.93 2.88 33.63
N ASP A 238 -8.23 3.42 34.81
CA ASP A 238 -7.55 3.03 36.04
C ASP A 238 -8.03 1.66 36.52
N GLU A 239 -9.32 1.36 36.33
CA GLU A 239 -9.85 0.00 36.53
C GLU A 239 -9.26 -0.98 35.50
N LEU A 240 -9.11 -0.56 34.23
CA LEU A 240 -8.44 -1.37 33.21
C LEU A 240 -7.01 -1.73 33.62
N GLU A 241 -6.22 -0.73 34.01
CA GLU A 241 -4.85 -0.92 34.47
C GLU A 241 -4.78 -1.89 35.67
N THR A 242 -5.69 -1.72 36.64
CA THR A 242 -5.80 -2.60 37.81
C THR A 242 -6.15 -4.05 37.40
N LYS A 243 -7.13 -4.24 36.51
CA LYS A 243 -7.52 -5.58 36.05
C LYS A 243 -6.42 -6.23 35.24
N LEU A 244 -5.74 -5.50 34.35
CA LEU A 244 -4.63 -6.04 33.56
C LEU A 244 -3.42 -6.41 34.42
N ALA A 245 -3.14 -5.65 35.48
CA ALA A 245 -2.09 -5.98 36.44
C ALA A 245 -2.38 -7.29 37.20
N ALA A 246 -3.66 -7.57 37.49
CA ALA A 246 -4.10 -8.80 38.15
C ALA A 246 -4.35 -9.98 37.21
N LEU A 247 -4.48 -9.74 35.90
CA LEU A 247 -4.85 -10.75 34.91
C LEU A 247 -3.73 -11.75 34.63
N TYR A 248 -2.46 -11.36 34.83
CA TYR A 248 -1.32 -12.20 34.48
C TYR A 248 -0.38 -12.49 35.65
N GLU A 249 -0.05 -13.76 35.81
CA GLU A 249 0.97 -14.27 36.73
C GLU A 249 2.04 -14.99 35.91
N ASP A 250 3.31 -14.74 36.21
CA ASP A 250 4.48 -15.21 35.43
C ASP A 250 4.48 -14.88 33.93
N GLY A 251 3.57 -14.00 33.50
CA GLY A 251 3.40 -13.55 32.12
C GLY A 251 2.39 -14.35 31.29
N VAL A 252 1.57 -15.16 31.94
CA VAL A 252 0.40 -15.85 31.36
C VAL A 252 -0.87 -15.48 32.10
N ARG A 253 -2.03 -15.65 31.48
CA ARG A 253 -3.32 -15.44 32.16
C ARG A 253 -3.45 -16.37 33.36
N THR A 254 -3.84 -15.81 34.50
CA THR A 254 -4.09 -16.57 35.75
C THR A 254 -5.24 -17.56 35.58
N ASP A 255 -6.30 -17.15 34.89
CA ASP A 255 -7.41 -17.98 34.47
C ASP A 255 -7.54 -17.94 32.93
N PRO A 256 -7.37 -19.07 32.22
CA PRO A 256 -7.57 -19.15 30.77
C PRO A 256 -8.97 -18.75 30.28
N ALA A 257 -9.97 -18.78 31.16
CA ALA A 257 -11.34 -18.36 30.86
C ALA A 257 -11.61 -16.88 31.18
N ALA A 258 -10.67 -16.18 31.83
CA ALA A 258 -10.83 -14.77 32.17
C ALA A 258 -10.61 -13.87 30.96
N TYR A 259 -11.50 -12.88 30.86
CA TYR A 259 -11.50 -11.83 29.86
C TYR A 259 -11.74 -10.48 30.53
N THR A 260 -11.14 -9.42 29.99
CA THR A 260 -11.39 -8.03 30.36
C THR A 260 -12.00 -7.30 29.17
N SER A 261 -13.26 -6.84 29.29
CA SER A 261 -13.90 -6.04 28.26
C SER A 261 -13.55 -4.57 28.38
N ILE A 262 -13.12 -3.98 27.27
CA ILE A 262 -12.69 -2.60 27.10
C ILE A 262 -13.75 -1.90 26.24
N PRO A 263 -14.70 -1.20 26.86
CA PRO A 263 -15.74 -0.50 26.11
C PRO A 263 -15.19 0.78 25.48
N ALA A 264 -15.65 1.15 24.29
CA ALA A 264 -15.06 2.28 23.57
C ALA A 264 -15.24 3.64 24.27
N ASN A 265 -16.24 3.81 25.14
CA ASN A 265 -16.47 5.06 25.86
C ASN A 265 -15.40 5.38 26.94
N ILE A 266 -14.64 4.39 27.43
CA ILE A 266 -13.57 4.65 28.40
C ILE A 266 -12.27 5.11 27.73
N VAL A 267 -12.18 5.00 26.40
CA VAL A 267 -11.06 5.51 25.60
C VAL A 267 -11.50 6.77 24.89
N THR A 268 -11.03 7.90 25.40
CA THR A 268 -11.36 9.24 24.87
C THR A 268 -10.58 9.60 23.61
N ASP A 269 -9.48 8.90 23.34
CA ASP A 269 -8.63 9.16 22.19
C ASP A 269 -7.91 7.90 21.73
N ASN A 270 -6.83 7.51 22.41
CA ASN A 270 -6.13 6.29 22.10
C ASN A 270 -5.36 5.75 23.32
N VAL A 271 -5.30 4.42 23.43
CA VAL A 271 -4.63 3.70 24.52
C VAL A 271 -3.75 2.61 23.93
N ARG A 272 -2.49 2.60 24.35
CA ARG A 272 -1.51 1.59 24.01
C ARG A 272 -1.34 0.66 25.20
N VAL A 273 -1.55 -0.63 24.99
CA VAL A 273 -1.25 -1.67 25.97
C VAL A 273 0.07 -2.32 25.57
N ASN A 274 0.99 -2.45 26.53
CA ASN A 274 2.31 -3.03 26.28
C ASN A 274 2.44 -4.43 26.89
N ASN A 275 3.19 -5.28 26.20
CA ASN A 275 3.73 -6.51 26.77
C ASN A 275 4.78 -6.18 27.86
N SER A 276 5.19 -7.19 28.62
CA SER A 276 6.21 -7.07 29.66
C SER A 276 7.60 -6.64 29.16
N ASP A 277 7.91 -6.85 27.88
CA ASP A 277 9.14 -6.38 27.23
C ASP A 277 9.01 -4.95 26.66
N GLY A 278 7.88 -4.28 26.90
CA GLY A 278 7.58 -2.94 26.40
C GLY A 278 7.09 -2.89 24.96
N SER A 279 7.05 -4.01 24.23
CA SER A 279 6.52 -4.03 22.87
C SER A 279 5.01 -3.88 22.84
N LEU A 280 4.46 -3.52 21.68
CA LEU A 280 3.03 -3.38 21.48
C LEU A 280 2.29 -4.71 21.74
N MET A 281 1.34 -4.69 22.68
CA MET A 281 0.33 -5.74 22.80
C MET A 281 -0.86 -5.41 21.91
N ALA A 282 -1.44 -4.22 22.12
CA ALA A 282 -2.52 -3.68 21.30
C ALA A 282 -2.56 -2.15 21.40
N LEU A 283 -2.89 -1.47 20.31
CA LEU A 283 -3.34 -0.08 20.31
C LEU A 283 -4.83 -0.07 20.06
N PHE A 284 -5.57 0.69 20.86
CA PHE A 284 -6.97 0.99 20.61
C PHE A 284 -7.14 2.50 20.39
N CYS A 285 -7.75 2.90 19.29
CA CYS A 285 -7.94 4.30 18.90
C CYS A 285 -9.41 4.58 18.58
N THR A 286 -9.96 5.63 19.22
CA THR A 286 -11.31 6.14 19.05
C THR A 286 -11.34 7.58 18.54
N SER A 287 -10.20 8.17 18.20
CA SER A 287 -10.11 9.61 17.87
C SER A 287 -10.33 9.98 16.42
N LEU A 288 -10.82 9.06 15.57
CA LEU A 288 -11.19 9.43 14.21
C LEU A 288 -12.18 10.61 14.28
N PRO A 289 -11.95 11.71 13.54
CA PRO A 289 -12.78 12.90 13.67
C PRO A 289 -14.26 12.60 13.44
N GLU A 290 -15.11 13.21 14.26
CA GLU A 290 -16.54 12.94 14.29
C GLU A 290 -17.21 13.08 12.91
N TYR A 291 -16.80 14.09 12.12
CA TYR A 291 -17.31 14.27 10.77
C TYR A 291 -16.91 13.13 9.82
N MET A 292 -15.71 12.54 9.98
CA MET A 292 -15.30 11.37 9.20
C MET A 292 -16.11 10.16 9.64
N LYS A 293 -16.21 9.91 10.96
CA LYS A 293 -16.99 8.80 11.55
C LYS A 293 -18.43 8.79 11.03
N ASN A 294 -19.09 9.95 11.04
CA ASN A 294 -20.47 10.09 10.60
C ASN A 294 -20.67 9.85 9.11
N CYS A 295 -19.63 10.00 8.29
CA CYS A 295 -19.71 9.70 6.86
C CYS A 295 -19.30 8.25 6.52
N LEU A 296 -18.52 7.56 7.36
CA LEU A 296 -17.93 6.25 7.05
C LEU A 296 -18.94 5.21 6.55
N TYR A 297 -20.03 5.02 7.30
CA TYR A 297 -21.03 4.00 6.96
C TYR A 297 -21.73 4.32 5.64
N GLN A 298 -22.16 5.57 5.43
CA GLN A 298 -22.81 5.97 4.20
C GLN A 298 -21.87 5.90 3.00
N ASN A 299 -20.61 6.31 3.19
CA ASN A 299 -19.54 6.18 2.20
C ASN A 299 -19.32 4.72 1.80
N LEU A 300 -19.28 3.82 2.78
CA LEU A 300 -19.13 2.39 2.52
C LEU A 300 -20.35 1.82 1.78
N LYS A 301 -21.56 2.24 2.16
CA LYS A 301 -22.80 1.89 1.44
C LYS A 301 -22.80 2.34 0.00
N THR A 302 -22.24 3.52 -0.30
CA THR A 302 -22.09 4.00 -1.67
C THR A 302 -21.21 3.05 -2.49
N CYS A 303 -20.07 2.59 -1.95
CA CYS A 303 -19.20 1.64 -2.64
C CYS A 303 -19.79 0.24 -2.79
N LEU A 304 -20.50 -0.25 -1.77
CA LEU A 304 -20.90 -1.66 -1.67
C LEU A 304 -22.33 -1.93 -2.12
N GLY A 305 -23.20 -0.92 -2.10
CA GLY A 305 -24.64 -1.08 -2.36
C GLY A 305 -25.24 -2.22 -1.53
N ASP A 306 -25.90 -3.15 -2.22
CA ASP A 306 -26.61 -4.29 -1.62
C ASP A 306 -25.69 -5.40 -1.09
N LEU A 307 -24.36 -5.32 -1.29
CA LEU A 307 -23.42 -6.29 -0.72
C LEU A 307 -23.36 -6.20 0.81
N LEU A 308 -23.47 -4.98 1.35
CA LEU A 308 -23.56 -4.73 2.79
C LEU A 308 -25.03 -4.79 3.20
N LYS A 309 -25.38 -5.72 4.09
CA LYS A 309 -26.78 -5.97 4.45
C LYS A 309 -26.95 -6.33 5.90
N TYR A 310 -28.14 -6.08 6.43
CA TYR A 310 -28.47 -6.46 7.79
C TYR A 310 -28.25 -7.97 8.00
N ARG A 311 -27.59 -8.32 9.10
CA ARG A 311 -27.33 -9.71 9.48
C ARG A 311 -27.33 -9.85 11.00
N ASP A 312 -27.96 -10.92 11.48
CA ASP A 312 -27.70 -11.50 12.80
C ASP A 312 -26.72 -12.66 12.63
N SER A 313 -25.48 -12.44 13.05
CA SER A 313 -24.42 -13.43 12.91
C SER A 313 -24.63 -14.67 13.79
N LYS A 314 -25.38 -14.54 14.89
CA LYS A 314 -25.67 -15.65 15.80
C LYS A 314 -26.74 -16.57 15.21
N GLU A 315 -27.79 -15.99 14.62
CA GLU A 315 -28.83 -16.75 13.92
C GLU A 315 -28.27 -17.51 12.71
N THR A 316 -27.30 -16.92 12.00
CA THR A 316 -26.65 -17.58 10.86
C THR A 316 -25.74 -18.74 11.30
N GLY A 317 -25.07 -18.58 12.45
CA GLY A 317 -24.23 -19.60 13.08
C GLY A 317 -23.12 -20.14 12.17
N LYS A 318 -22.93 -21.47 12.18
CA LYS A 318 -21.84 -22.18 11.49
C LYS A 318 -21.80 -21.96 9.97
N GLY A 319 -22.94 -21.67 9.35
CA GLY A 319 -23.08 -21.44 7.92
C GLY A 319 -22.71 -20.03 7.45
N LEU A 320 -22.24 -19.17 8.35
CA LEU A 320 -21.91 -17.79 8.01
C LEU A 320 -20.75 -17.72 7.01
N MET A 321 -21.08 -17.26 5.81
CA MET A 321 -20.14 -16.90 4.76
C MET A 321 -20.13 -15.39 4.59
N PHE A 322 -18.94 -14.83 4.39
CA PHE A 322 -18.73 -13.41 4.18
C PHE A 322 -17.83 -13.19 2.95
N PRO A 323 -18.14 -12.19 2.10
CA PRO A 323 -17.20 -11.73 1.09
C PRO A 323 -15.99 -11.05 1.74
N ALA A 324 -14.81 -11.29 1.16
CA ALA A 324 -13.58 -10.59 1.50
C ALA A 324 -12.89 -10.21 0.19
N TYR A 325 -12.59 -8.92 0.01
CA TYR A 325 -11.82 -8.42 -1.12
C TYR A 325 -10.41 -8.07 -0.66
N HIS A 326 -9.39 -8.70 -1.25
CA HIS A 326 -8.00 -8.44 -0.89
C HIS A 326 -7.36 -7.44 -1.86
N PHE A 327 -7.01 -6.26 -1.37
CA PHE A 327 -6.32 -5.22 -2.12
C PHE A 327 -4.91 -5.01 -1.54
N SER A 328 -4.03 -5.98 -1.82
CA SER A 328 -2.73 -6.09 -1.15
C SER A 328 -1.59 -6.34 -2.13
N TRP A 329 -0.41 -5.85 -1.78
CA TRP A 329 0.85 -6.31 -2.34
C TRP A 329 1.24 -7.66 -1.73
N TYR A 330 1.62 -8.61 -2.58
CA TYR A 330 2.07 -9.95 -2.19
C TYR A 330 3.48 -10.23 -2.70
N ASN A 331 4.23 -10.98 -1.91
CA ASN A 331 5.51 -11.56 -2.28
C ASN A 331 5.62 -13.07 -1.95
N ARG A 332 4.69 -13.61 -1.15
CA ARG A 332 4.68 -15.02 -0.71
C ARG A 332 4.67 -16.07 -1.81
N ASN A 333 4.17 -15.73 -2.99
CA ASN A 333 4.17 -16.61 -4.16
C ASN A 333 5.10 -16.09 -5.28
N ALA A 334 5.97 -15.13 -4.97
CA ALA A 334 6.90 -14.61 -5.95
C ALA A 334 7.92 -15.70 -6.35
N THR A 335 8.27 -15.73 -7.63
CA THR A 335 9.34 -16.57 -8.17
C THR A 335 10.67 -16.08 -7.62
N LYS A 336 11.43 -17.00 -7.03
CA LYS A 336 12.74 -16.71 -6.45
C LYS A 336 13.84 -16.82 -7.51
N GLY A 337 14.81 -15.92 -7.43
CA GLY A 337 16.02 -15.88 -8.26
C GLY A 337 17.15 -16.77 -7.75
N THR A 338 16.86 -17.70 -6.83
CA THR A 338 17.88 -18.60 -6.27
C THR A 338 18.54 -19.40 -7.40
N ASN A 339 19.87 -19.28 -7.50
CA ASN A 339 20.69 -19.88 -8.57
C ASN A 339 20.42 -19.33 -9.98
N ALA A 340 19.75 -18.19 -10.12
CA ALA A 340 19.69 -17.49 -11.39
C ALA A 340 21.10 -17.05 -11.82
N PRO A 341 21.44 -17.13 -13.11
CA PRO A 341 22.73 -16.66 -13.60
C PRO A 341 22.89 -15.16 -13.34
N ALA A 342 24.09 -14.76 -12.93
CA ALA A 342 24.43 -13.36 -12.70
C ALA A 342 24.43 -12.57 -14.02
N GLY A 343 23.98 -11.32 -13.97
CA GLY A 343 23.93 -10.42 -15.13
C GLY A 343 22.93 -10.81 -16.23
N VAL A 344 22.05 -11.78 -16.00
CA VAL A 344 20.99 -12.15 -16.95
C VAL A 344 19.66 -11.61 -16.46
N GLN A 345 18.99 -10.85 -17.33
CA GLN A 345 17.72 -10.23 -17.00
C GLN A 345 16.62 -11.31 -16.80
N PRO A 346 15.81 -11.25 -15.71
CA PRO A 346 14.85 -12.30 -15.36
C PRO A 346 13.79 -12.66 -16.41
N SER A 347 13.38 -11.71 -17.25
CA SER A 347 12.47 -11.93 -18.38
C SER A 347 13.03 -12.82 -19.48
N PHE A 348 14.35 -13.03 -19.52
CA PHE A 348 14.99 -14.00 -20.41
C PHE A 348 15.14 -15.39 -19.78
N LEU A 349 14.81 -15.54 -18.51
CA LEU A 349 14.91 -16.80 -17.78
C LEU A 349 13.59 -17.54 -17.80
N PHE A 350 13.67 -18.87 -17.92
CA PHE A 350 12.53 -19.75 -17.77
C PHE A 350 12.90 -20.91 -16.85
N ASN A 351 11.92 -21.40 -16.10
CA ASN A 351 12.13 -22.55 -15.23
C ASN A 351 12.16 -23.84 -16.07
N LYS A 352 13.31 -24.52 -16.09
CA LYS A 352 13.49 -25.78 -16.83
C LYS A 352 12.59 -26.86 -16.21
N GLY A 353 11.64 -27.37 -17.00
CA GLY A 353 10.66 -28.37 -16.55
C GLY A 353 9.31 -27.79 -16.14
N ALA A 354 9.18 -26.46 -16.04
CA ALA A 354 7.88 -25.81 -15.95
C ALA A 354 7.29 -25.61 -17.35
N SER A 355 5.97 -25.80 -17.48
CA SER A 355 5.26 -25.52 -18.73
C SER A 355 5.17 -24.03 -19.03
N ARG A 356 5.21 -23.18 -17.98
CA ARG A 356 5.11 -21.71 -18.07
C ARG A 356 5.93 -21.07 -16.95
N THR A 357 6.49 -19.91 -17.23
CA THR A 357 7.15 -19.04 -16.23
C THR A 357 6.26 -17.81 -16.00
N ASN A 358 5.97 -17.48 -14.73
CA ASN A 358 5.14 -16.34 -14.41
C ASN A 358 5.98 -15.07 -14.19
N TYR A 359 6.29 -14.37 -15.28
CA TYR A 359 7.11 -13.17 -15.26
C TYR A 359 6.52 -12.03 -14.42
N THR A 360 5.19 -11.98 -14.22
CA THR A 360 4.55 -10.92 -13.44
C THR A 360 4.66 -11.12 -11.92
N GLN A 361 5.18 -12.28 -11.49
CA GLN A 361 5.39 -12.63 -10.09
C GLN A 361 6.88 -12.80 -9.77
N MET A 362 7.80 -12.21 -10.54
CA MET A 362 9.23 -12.21 -10.19
C MET A 362 9.61 -11.15 -9.13
N MET A 363 8.70 -10.20 -8.91
CA MET A 363 8.80 -9.13 -7.90
C MET A 363 7.51 -9.13 -7.06
N PRO A 364 7.47 -8.41 -5.92
CA PRO A 364 6.20 -8.13 -5.26
C PRO A 364 5.16 -7.61 -6.24
N TYR A 365 3.92 -8.07 -6.10
CA TYR A 365 2.86 -7.84 -7.08
C TYR A 365 1.53 -7.56 -6.39
N MET A 366 0.68 -6.75 -7.03
CA MET A 366 -0.68 -6.49 -6.55
C MET A 366 -1.56 -7.74 -6.69
N SER A 367 -2.51 -7.90 -5.78
CA SER A 367 -3.52 -8.95 -5.88
C SER A 367 -4.23 -8.93 -7.24
N ALA A 368 -4.61 -10.11 -7.72
CA ALA A 368 -5.44 -10.20 -8.93
C ALA A 368 -6.84 -9.59 -8.70
N GLU A 369 -7.29 -9.48 -7.46
CA GLU A 369 -8.56 -8.84 -7.10
C GLU A 369 -8.54 -7.34 -7.35
N THR A 370 -7.41 -6.65 -7.13
CA THR A 370 -7.27 -5.23 -7.48
C THR A 370 -7.58 -4.98 -8.95
N ALA A 371 -7.10 -5.85 -9.86
CA ALA A 371 -7.39 -5.71 -11.28
C ALA A 371 -8.83 -6.13 -11.64
N ARG A 372 -9.40 -7.13 -10.96
CA ARG A 372 -10.78 -7.58 -11.21
C ARG A 372 -11.84 -6.60 -10.70
N HIS A 373 -11.50 -5.84 -9.67
CA HIS A 373 -12.40 -4.90 -9.00
C HIS A 373 -11.81 -3.48 -9.02
N GLU A 374 -11.24 -3.08 -10.16
CA GLU A 374 -10.59 -1.78 -10.33
C GLU A 374 -11.54 -0.61 -10.02
N ASP A 375 -12.79 -0.66 -10.48
CA ASP A 375 -13.77 0.38 -10.18
C ASP A 375 -14.03 0.52 -8.67
N LEU A 376 -14.19 -0.60 -7.96
CA LEU A 376 -14.37 -0.60 -6.51
C LEU A 376 -13.13 -0.06 -5.79
N VAL A 377 -11.93 -0.45 -6.20
CA VAL A 377 -10.70 0.06 -5.55
C VAL A 377 -10.52 1.56 -5.79
N ASN A 378 -10.85 2.05 -7.00
CA ASN A 378 -10.79 3.46 -7.35
C ASN A 378 -11.80 4.27 -6.52
N GLU A 379 -13.01 3.75 -6.34
CA GLU A 379 -14.05 4.38 -5.54
C GLU A 379 -13.69 4.39 -4.05
N LEU A 380 -13.21 3.27 -3.51
CA LEU A 380 -12.71 3.18 -2.13
C LEU A 380 -11.57 4.16 -1.90
N GLU A 381 -10.60 4.24 -2.80
CA GLU A 381 -9.49 5.19 -2.69
C GLU A 381 -10.00 6.63 -2.70
N ALA A 382 -10.89 6.99 -3.64
CA ALA A 382 -11.42 8.35 -3.74
C ALA A 382 -12.22 8.76 -2.49
N ILE A 383 -13.03 7.85 -1.94
CA ILE A 383 -13.94 8.13 -0.82
C ILE A 383 -13.23 8.07 0.54
N PHE A 384 -12.28 7.15 0.72
CA PHE A 384 -11.61 6.91 2.01
C PHE A 384 -10.20 7.48 2.10
N GLN A 385 -9.66 8.15 1.07
CA GLN A 385 -8.31 8.71 1.09
C GLN A 385 -8.02 9.58 2.33
N ASP A 386 -8.96 10.46 2.72
CA ASP A 386 -8.75 11.33 3.89
C ASP A 386 -8.75 10.54 5.20
N VAL A 387 -9.55 9.46 5.30
CA VAL A 387 -9.56 8.55 6.44
C VAL A 387 -8.23 7.79 6.51
N PHE A 388 -7.74 7.25 5.40
CA PHE A 388 -6.48 6.50 5.37
C PHE A 388 -5.27 7.38 5.69
N ARG A 389 -5.22 8.61 5.18
CA ARG A 389 -4.19 9.59 5.54
C ARG A 389 -4.24 9.97 7.02
N TRP A 390 -5.44 10.12 7.56
CA TRP A 390 -5.59 10.40 8.99
C TRP A 390 -5.10 9.21 9.84
N ILE A 391 -5.44 7.98 9.45
CA ILE A 391 -4.94 6.77 10.12
C ILE A 391 -3.40 6.70 10.02
N GLU A 392 -2.81 6.93 8.85
CA GLU A 392 -1.35 6.96 8.67
C GLU A 392 -0.68 7.93 9.67
N ALA A 393 -1.16 9.17 9.70
CA ALA A 393 -0.64 10.19 10.62
C ALA A 393 -0.82 9.78 12.09
N LYS A 394 -1.97 9.17 12.43
CA LYS A 394 -2.26 8.71 13.79
C LYS A 394 -1.37 7.54 14.21
N LEU A 395 -1.07 6.62 13.29
CA LEU A 395 -0.13 5.52 13.55
C LEU A 395 1.29 6.05 13.75
N GLN A 396 1.72 7.03 12.96
CA GLN A 396 3.03 7.65 13.13
C GLN A 396 3.19 8.34 14.50
N GLU A 397 2.10 8.94 15.00
CA GLU A 397 2.06 9.54 16.33
C GLU A 397 2.05 8.51 17.46
N CYS A 398 1.14 7.52 17.39
CA CYS A 398 0.88 6.59 18.49
C CYS A 398 1.89 5.44 18.56
N LEU A 399 2.47 5.06 17.42
CA LEU A 399 3.33 3.90 17.26
C LEU A 399 4.58 4.25 16.42
N PRO A 400 5.38 5.28 16.78
CA PRO A 400 6.46 5.76 15.93
C PRO A 400 7.51 4.68 15.60
N GLY A 401 7.81 3.79 16.55
CA GLY A 401 8.73 2.67 16.36
C GLY A 401 8.18 1.64 15.37
N GLU A 402 6.97 1.14 15.62
CA GLU A 402 6.31 0.16 14.75
C GLU A 402 5.99 0.75 13.38
N PHE A 403 5.64 2.04 13.31
CA PHE A 403 5.40 2.75 12.06
C PHE A 403 6.68 2.83 11.22
N SER A 404 7.82 3.16 11.85
CA SER A 404 9.12 3.19 11.16
C SER A 404 9.49 1.82 10.63
N GLU A 405 9.25 0.75 11.40
CA GLU A 405 9.52 -0.63 10.98
C GLU A 405 8.67 -1.03 9.77
N MET A 406 7.36 -0.78 9.83
CA MET A 406 6.44 -1.10 8.73
C MET A 406 6.68 -0.25 7.48
N SER A 407 7.13 1.01 7.64
CA SER A 407 7.35 1.93 6.52
C SER A 407 8.46 1.47 5.58
N ILE A 408 9.45 0.73 6.09
CA ILE A 408 10.54 0.15 5.28
C ILE A 408 9.95 -0.69 4.14
N ASP A 409 8.96 -1.54 4.44
CA ASP A 409 8.34 -2.43 3.45
C ASP A 409 7.54 -1.65 2.40
N ALA A 410 6.84 -0.59 2.84
CA ALA A 410 6.06 0.27 1.95
C ALA A 410 6.94 1.11 1.01
N GLU A 411 8.15 1.45 1.42
CA GLU A 411 9.08 2.28 0.63
C GLU A 411 9.85 1.50 -0.44
N ILE A 412 9.99 0.19 -0.26
CA ILE A 412 10.69 -0.68 -1.22
C ILE A 412 9.76 -1.33 -2.25
N LEU A 413 8.47 -0.96 -2.27
CA LEU A 413 7.52 -1.52 -3.21
C LEU A 413 7.96 -1.28 -4.67
N PRO A 414 7.79 -2.27 -5.55
CA PRO A 414 8.26 -2.14 -6.92
C PRO A 414 7.64 -0.97 -7.68
N GLY A 415 8.45 -0.30 -8.50
CA GLY A 415 8.06 0.90 -9.23
C GLY A 415 7.94 2.14 -8.34
N ASN A 416 8.56 2.13 -7.16
CA ASN A 416 8.35 3.10 -6.08
C ASN A 416 6.86 3.34 -5.78
N SER A 417 6.04 2.29 -5.95
CA SER A 417 4.60 2.35 -5.76
C SER A 417 4.27 2.74 -4.33
N GLN A 418 3.14 3.41 -4.12
CA GLN A 418 2.64 3.71 -2.78
C GLN A 418 1.48 2.79 -2.43
N SER A 419 1.42 2.40 -1.16
CA SER A 419 0.24 1.76 -0.60
C SER A 419 -0.81 2.81 -0.27
N MET A 420 -2.08 2.47 -0.46
CA MET A 420 -3.21 3.33 -0.05
C MET A 420 -3.35 3.44 1.47
N VAL A 421 -2.80 2.48 2.22
CA VAL A 421 -3.01 2.29 3.67
C VAL A 421 -1.68 2.26 4.43
N ARG A 422 -0.75 3.16 4.07
CA ARG A 422 0.55 3.26 4.72
C ARG A 422 0.42 3.36 6.26
N PRO A 423 1.34 2.75 7.02
CA PRO A 423 2.57 2.09 6.59
C PRO A 423 2.39 0.63 6.13
N PHE A 424 1.16 0.11 6.11
CA PHE A 424 0.87 -1.23 5.58
C PHE A 424 0.92 -1.24 4.05
N ILE A 425 1.14 -2.41 3.45
CA ILE A 425 1.19 -2.58 1.99
C ILE A 425 -0.08 -3.19 1.38
N GLY A 426 -1.14 -3.33 2.17
CA GLY A 426 -2.40 -3.87 1.68
C GLY A 426 -3.52 -3.80 2.69
N PHE A 427 -4.74 -3.95 2.20
CA PHE A 427 -5.89 -4.13 3.06
C PHE A 427 -6.89 -5.16 2.52
N VAL A 428 -7.69 -5.69 3.43
CA VAL A 428 -8.85 -6.54 3.14
C VAL A 428 -10.12 -5.80 3.53
N LEU A 429 -11.10 -5.79 2.63
CA LEU A 429 -12.46 -5.34 2.93
C LEU A 429 -13.35 -6.56 3.19
N ASN A 430 -13.68 -6.80 4.45
CA ASN A 430 -14.56 -7.90 4.87
C ASN A 430 -15.99 -7.40 5.03
N ILE A 431 -16.97 -8.07 4.42
CA ILE A 431 -18.37 -7.62 4.37
C ILE A 431 -19.27 -8.60 5.14
N ASN A 432 -20.08 -8.09 6.07
CA ASN A 432 -20.96 -8.88 6.93
C ASN A 432 -20.21 -9.96 7.74
N ILE A 433 -19.08 -9.57 8.31
CA ILE A 433 -18.04 -10.43 8.87
C ILE A 433 -18.22 -10.75 10.36
N THR A 434 -18.09 -12.04 10.68
CA THR A 434 -17.75 -12.55 12.01
C THR A 434 -16.72 -13.65 11.85
N THR A 435 -15.50 -13.43 12.32
CA THR A 435 -14.41 -14.41 12.21
C THR A 435 -14.53 -15.51 13.27
N LYS A 436 -14.01 -16.70 12.92
CA LYS A 436 -13.71 -17.76 13.90
C LYS A 436 -12.31 -17.53 14.50
N GLY A 437 -11.96 -18.26 15.55
CA GLY A 437 -10.59 -18.26 16.07
C GLY A 437 -9.58 -18.54 14.97
N HIS A 438 -8.64 -17.62 14.78
CA HIS A 438 -7.51 -17.79 13.87
C HIS A 438 -6.34 -16.87 14.24
N ARG A 439 -5.18 -17.14 13.63
CA ARG A 439 -4.03 -16.22 13.56
C ARG A 439 -3.75 -15.94 12.09
N ASP A 440 -3.35 -14.72 11.78
CA ASP A 440 -2.93 -14.36 10.43
C ASP A 440 -1.45 -14.71 10.25
N GLY A 441 -1.12 -16.01 10.26
CA GLY A 441 0.26 -16.51 10.12
C GLY A 441 0.94 -16.18 8.79
N LYS A 442 0.26 -15.40 7.95
CA LYS A 442 0.64 -14.93 6.64
C LYS A 442 0.93 -13.43 6.63
N ASP A 443 0.73 -12.74 7.74
CA ASP A 443 1.14 -11.36 7.93
C ASP A 443 2.53 -11.31 8.57
N LYS A 444 3.24 -10.20 8.37
CA LYS A 444 4.60 -10.02 8.90
C LYS A 444 4.60 -9.77 10.41
N HIS A 445 3.89 -8.74 10.85
CA HIS A 445 3.84 -8.30 12.23
C HIS A 445 2.43 -7.85 12.62
N TYR A 446 2.11 -6.59 12.37
CA TYR A 446 0.88 -5.99 12.83
C TYR A 446 -0.23 -6.10 11.79
N CYS A 447 -1.47 -6.12 12.26
CA CYS A 447 -2.61 -5.74 11.46
C CYS A 447 -3.37 -4.60 12.15
N LEU A 448 -4.14 -3.85 11.37
CA LEU A 448 -5.11 -2.87 11.87
C LEU A 448 -6.51 -3.36 11.51
N VAL A 449 -7.42 -3.41 12.47
CA VAL A 449 -8.84 -3.73 12.23
C VAL A 449 -9.69 -2.50 12.55
N MET A 450 -10.43 -2.01 11.55
CA MET A 450 -11.39 -0.90 11.69
C MET A 450 -12.78 -1.36 11.25
N PRO A 451 -13.69 -1.67 12.19
CA PRO A 451 -15.08 -1.94 11.83
C PRO A 451 -15.79 -0.67 11.34
N VAL A 452 -16.65 -0.84 10.34
CA VAL A 452 -17.43 0.23 9.73
C VAL A 452 -18.86 -0.25 9.52
N GLY A 453 -19.83 0.59 9.89
CA GLY A 453 -21.23 0.31 9.66
C GLY A 453 -22.17 0.75 10.78
N ASP A 454 -23.41 0.27 10.70
CA ASP A 454 -24.45 0.46 11.71
C ASP A 454 -24.78 -0.90 12.33
N PHE A 455 -24.19 -1.17 13.49
CA PHE A 455 -24.24 -2.48 14.13
C PHE A 455 -24.09 -2.41 15.64
N GLU A 456 -24.59 -3.46 16.30
CA GLU A 456 -24.40 -3.73 17.72
C GLU A 456 -23.61 -5.02 17.92
N GLY A 457 -22.79 -5.08 18.97
CA GLY A 457 -21.92 -6.23 19.26
C GLY A 457 -20.70 -6.28 18.32
N GLY A 458 -20.19 -7.49 18.05
CA GLY A 458 -19.07 -7.66 17.11
C GLY A 458 -17.69 -7.33 17.67
N ALA A 459 -17.55 -7.27 19.00
CA ALA A 459 -16.28 -6.97 19.67
C ALA A 459 -15.16 -7.89 19.18
N LEU A 460 -13.95 -7.34 19.07
CA LEU A 460 -12.74 -8.09 18.72
C LEU A 460 -12.18 -8.73 19.98
N VAL A 461 -11.94 -10.04 19.95
CA VAL A 461 -11.34 -10.78 21.06
C VAL A 461 -9.90 -11.10 20.73
N LEU A 462 -8.97 -10.77 21.63
CA LEU A 462 -7.57 -11.18 21.59
C LEU A 462 -7.37 -12.26 22.67
N TYR A 463 -7.34 -13.52 22.23
CA TYR A 463 -7.51 -14.68 23.10
C TYR A 463 -6.38 -14.80 24.13
N GLU A 464 -5.12 -14.86 23.72
CA GLU A 464 -4.02 -15.11 24.65
C GLU A 464 -3.90 -14.01 25.71
N GLN A 465 -4.17 -12.76 25.32
CA GLN A 465 -4.16 -11.59 26.18
C GLN A 465 -5.43 -11.48 27.04
N GLY A 466 -6.52 -12.18 26.70
CA GLY A 466 -7.79 -12.11 27.42
C GLY A 466 -8.48 -10.74 27.27
N LEU A 467 -8.36 -10.10 26.11
CA LEU A 467 -8.95 -8.79 25.85
C LEU A 467 -10.20 -8.93 24.99
N VAL A 468 -11.25 -8.19 25.33
CA VAL A 468 -12.45 -8.02 24.50
C VAL A 468 -12.59 -6.52 24.21
N ILE A 469 -12.52 -6.13 22.94
CA ILE A 469 -12.45 -4.73 22.54
C ILE A 469 -13.71 -4.38 21.75
N GLU A 470 -14.53 -3.51 22.32
CA GLU A 470 -15.82 -3.10 21.77
C GLU A 470 -15.67 -1.90 20.82
N ALA A 471 -14.90 -2.10 19.74
CA ALA A 471 -14.67 -1.07 18.72
C ALA A 471 -15.96 -0.73 17.96
N ARG A 472 -16.28 0.58 17.88
CA ARG A 472 -17.44 1.12 17.16
C ARG A 472 -17.06 1.51 15.73
N ASN A 473 -18.04 1.97 14.96
CA ASN A 473 -17.83 2.52 13.63
C ASN A 473 -16.68 3.55 13.60
N GLY A 474 -15.62 3.23 12.86
CA GLY A 474 -14.45 4.10 12.68
C GLY A 474 -13.42 4.09 13.80
N ASP A 475 -13.67 3.36 14.89
CA ASP A 475 -12.61 3.03 15.84
C ASP A 475 -11.68 1.98 15.20
N PHE A 476 -10.41 1.93 15.62
CA PHE A 476 -9.50 0.91 15.11
C PHE A 476 -8.61 0.31 16.20
N VAL A 477 -8.19 -0.93 15.96
CA VAL A 477 -7.31 -1.70 16.83
C VAL A 477 -6.09 -2.17 16.04
N VAL A 478 -4.88 -1.97 16.57
CA VAL A 478 -3.63 -2.50 16.00
C VAL A 478 -3.04 -3.53 16.94
N PHE A 479 -2.69 -4.72 16.43
CA PHE A 479 -2.09 -5.80 17.23
C PHE A 479 -1.27 -6.75 16.35
N GLU A 480 -0.47 -7.62 16.96
CA GLU A 480 0.39 -8.59 16.25
C GLU A 480 -0.43 -9.83 15.81
N SER A 481 -1.00 -9.78 14.60
CA SER A 481 -1.96 -10.78 14.09
C SER A 481 -1.40 -12.20 13.85
N PRO A 482 -0.12 -12.42 13.48
CA PRO A 482 0.44 -13.76 13.33
C PRO A 482 0.61 -14.49 14.66
N ARG A 483 0.65 -13.74 15.76
CA ARG A 483 0.97 -14.25 17.10
C ARG A 483 -0.20 -14.20 18.07
N THR A 484 -1.31 -13.60 17.67
CA THR A 484 -2.49 -13.42 18.50
C THR A 484 -3.68 -14.13 17.88
N THR A 485 -4.20 -15.14 18.57
CA THR A 485 -5.45 -15.80 18.19
C THR A 485 -6.57 -14.80 18.43
N HIS A 486 -7.33 -14.52 17.39
CA HIS A 486 -8.39 -13.54 17.47
C HIS A 486 -9.65 -13.99 16.72
N PHE A 487 -10.78 -13.44 17.16
CA PHE A 487 -12.10 -13.69 16.60
C PHE A 487 -13.05 -12.53 16.92
N ASN A 488 -14.24 -12.55 16.34
CA ASN A 488 -15.29 -11.58 16.71
C ASN A 488 -16.35 -12.23 17.57
N LEU A 489 -16.89 -11.49 18.53
CA LEU A 489 -18.20 -11.78 19.10
C LEU A 489 -19.28 -11.63 18.03
N HIS A 490 -20.46 -12.17 18.31
CA HIS A 490 -21.61 -11.98 17.44
C HIS A 490 -22.04 -10.51 17.39
N TYR A 491 -22.51 -10.10 16.22
CA TYR A 491 -23.11 -8.79 15.97
C TYR A 491 -24.50 -8.93 15.33
N LYS A 492 -25.27 -7.83 15.42
CA LYS A 492 -26.49 -7.58 14.64
C LYS A 492 -26.35 -6.26 13.90
N GLY A 493 -26.83 -6.19 12.66
CA GLY A 493 -26.79 -4.97 11.84
C GLY A 493 -25.99 -5.12 10.56
N GLU A 494 -25.46 -4.02 10.06
CA GLU A 494 -24.68 -3.93 8.83
C GLU A 494 -23.22 -3.62 9.19
N ARG A 495 -22.36 -4.63 9.12
CA ARG A 495 -20.98 -4.54 9.60
C ARG A 495 -20.00 -4.99 8.54
N ALA A 496 -19.07 -4.12 8.20
CA ALA A 496 -17.86 -4.47 7.48
C ALA A 496 -16.62 -4.18 8.34
N SER A 497 -15.46 -4.60 7.86
CA SER A 497 -14.19 -4.11 8.40
C SER A 497 -13.16 -3.89 7.31
N PHE A 498 -12.39 -2.82 7.47
CA PHE A 498 -11.08 -2.71 6.84
C PHE A 498 -10.06 -3.41 7.73
N VAL A 499 -9.23 -4.27 7.13
CA VAL A 499 -8.11 -4.93 7.80
C VAL A 499 -6.83 -4.59 7.06
N PHE A 500 -5.96 -3.75 7.64
CA PHE A 500 -4.68 -3.40 7.01
C PHE A 500 -3.61 -4.40 7.43
N HIS A 501 -2.76 -4.81 6.51
CA HIS A 501 -1.76 -5.82 6.76
C HIS A 501 -0.57 -5.74 5.79
N THR A 502 0.51 -6.43 6.14
CA THR A 502 1.72 -6.57 5.32
C THR A 502 2.08 -8.04 5.18
N ASP A 503 2.30 -8.51 3.96
CA ASP A 503 2.69 -9.89 3.68
C ASP A 503 4.07 -10.22 4.27
N PHE A 504 4.18 -11.28 5.07
CA PHE A 504 5.44 -11.67 5.73
C PHE A 504 6.60 -11.86 4.76
N ALA A 505 6.30 -12.36 3.56
CA ALA A 505 7.33 -12.68 2.59
C ALA A 505 7.98 -11.43 1.98
N ILE A 506 7.47 -10.22 2.24
CA ILE A 506 8.07 -8.99 1.71
C ILE A 506 9.52 -8.79 2.18
N ASP A 507 9.90 -9.40 3.31
CA ASP A 507 11.28 -9.39 3.83
C ASP A 507 12.28 -9.95 2.82
N GLU A 508 11.91 -10.99 2.08
CA GLU A 508 12.78 -11.56 1.05
C GLU A 508 13.05 -10.54 -0.07
N TRP A 509 12.08 -9.66 -0.36
CA TRP A 509 12.29 -8.56 -1.29
C TRP A 509 13.19 -7.46 -0.70
N ALA A 510 13.07 -7.19 0.61
CA ALA A 510 13.90 -6.23 1.32
C ALA A 510 15.38 -6.66 1.42
N ILE A 511 15.61 -7.94 1.74
CA ILE A 511 16.94 -8.49 2.04
C ILE A 511 17.80 -8.64 0.78
N ASP A 512 17.33 -9.40 -0.21
CA ASP A 512 18.10 -9.74 -1.40
C ASP A 512 17.29 -9.72 -2.69
N ARG A 513 16.11 -9.08 -2.64
CA ARG A 513 15.22 -8.90 -3.78
C ARG A 513 14.76 -10.25 -4.33
N ASN A 514 14.33 -11.15 -3.43
CA ASN A 514 13.95 -12.54 -3.74
C ASN A 514 15.08 -13.35 -4.39
N GLY A 515 16.34 -13.07 -4.04
CA GLY A 515 17.53 -13.66 -4.66
C GLY A 515 17.86 -13.11 -6.05
N TRP A 516 17.16 -12.09 -6.54
CA TRP A 516 17.42 -11.50 -7.87
C TRP A 516 18.53 -10.46 -7.85
N ARG A 517 19.02 -10.02 -6.68
CA ARG A 517 19.99 -8.92 -6.58
C ARG A 517 21.23 -9.10 -7.47
N LEU A 518 21.82 -10.30 -7.52
CA LEU A 518 23.00 -10.58 -8.36
C LEU A 518 22.69 -10.69 -9.86
N SER A 519 21.43 -10.88 -10.22
CA SER A 519 21.01 -11.00 -11.62
C SER A 519 20.69 -9.64 -12.25
N VAL A 520 20.35 -8.61 -11.46
CA VAL A 520 19.71 -7.40 -12.01
C VAL A 520 19.85 -6.08 -11.24
N LEU A 521 20.58 -5.96 -10.12
CA LEU A 521 20.66 -4.66 -9.40
C LEU A 521 22.07 -4.09 -9.30
#